data_AF-A0A453DMS5-F1
#
_entry.id   AF-A0A453DMS5-F1
#
_cell.length_a   1.000
_cell.length_b   1.000
_cell.length_c   1.000
_cell.angle_alpha   90.00
_cell.angle_beta   90.00
_cell.angle_gamma   90.00
#
_symmetry.space_group_name_H-M   'P 1'
#
loop_
_entity.id
_entity.type
_entity.pdbx_description
1 polymer ?
#
loop_
_entity_poly.entity_id
_entity_poly.type
_entity_poly.pdbx_seq_one_letter_code
_entity_poly.pdbx_strand_id
1 'polypeptide(L)'
;MLQAFVFFIWPRAFISRVAREFVNQHWYIRQVPIAYQITETVQRHVQIGWERYMYDAASYRRFNDLRGQWALRRHRRLGRSLNKPFDVSVLIWHIATDLCFYHPNTSPQCRQGEATRRGREISNYMLYLLLSHPEMLMLGTRSDLFTLASGEIVKHSKASTVDMTDEILAREILTMPTSSGGVIYNANSLAQVLMELVDEVERWDVIQGVWVEMLCYSASQCRGYLHAKSLGEGGEYLSTVWLLWSFMGMEALADRHHRSSQPPQEVGEEEEEEEEEEEGDELISMDLPFPRQSQSM
;
A
#
# COMPACT_ATOMS: atom_id res chain seq x y z
N MET A 1 -4.75 12.50 32.03
CA MET A 1 -5.14 13.92 31.95
C MET A 1 -4.46 14.69 30.80
N LEU A 2 -3.44 14.13 30.12
CA LEU A 2 -2.79 14.75 28.95
C LEU A 2 -3.38 14.37 27.57
N GLN A 3 -4.32 13.41 27.50
CA GLN A 3 -4.99 13.06 26.23
C GLN A 3 -6.21 13.93 25.90
N ALA A 4 -6.71 14.74 26.85
CA ALA A 4 -7.94 15.52 26.67
C ALA A 4 -7.72 16.87 25.98
N PHE A 5 -6.48 17.39 25.95
CA PHE A 5 -6.19 18.73 25.41
C PHE A 5 -5.81 18.75 23.92
N VAL A 6 -5.52 17.60 23.30
CA VAL A 6 -5.17 17.53 21.86
C VAL A 6 -6.41 17.68 20.96
N PHE A 7 -7.61 17.43 21.48
CA PHE A 7 -8.87 17.50 20.71
C PHE A 7 -9.31 18.93 20.34
N PHE A 8 -8.82 19.97 21.01
CA PHE A 8 -9.32 21.35 20.83
C PHE A 8 -8.60 22.17 19.76
N ILE A 9 -7.54 21.63 19.14
CA ILE A 9 -6.73 22.34 18.12
C ILE A 9 -6.94 21.75 16.71
N TRP A 10 -7.69 20.65 16.58
CA TRP A 10 -7.80 19.95 15.32
C TRP A 10 -8.80 20.59 14.35
N PRO A 11 -8.45 20.69 13.04
CA PRO A 11 -9.38 21.13 12.02
C PRO A 11 -10.65 20.27 12.03
N ARG A 12 -11.82 20.88 11.76
CA ARG A 12 -13.10 20.17 11.70
C ARG A 12 -13.08 18.98 10.72
N ALA A 13 -12.31 19.08 9.64
CA ALA A 13 -12.04 17.99 8.69
C ALA A 13 -11.49 16.73 9.36
N PHE A 14 -10.61 16.92 10.33
CA PHE A 14 -9.86 15.85 10.97
C PHE A 14 -10.67 15.16 12.07
N ILE A 15 -11.45 15.94 12.83
CA ILE A 15 -12.46 15.40 13.75
C ILE A 15 -13.56 14.69 12.96
N SER A 16 -13.97 15.20 11.79
CA SER A 16 -14.89 14.51 10.87
C SER A 16 -14.32 13.20 10.35
N ARG A 17 -13.01 13.15 10.03
CA ARG A 17 -12.32 11.93 9.59
C ARG A 17 -12.23 10.90 10.71
N VAL A 18 -11.77 11.28 11.89
CA VAL A 18 -11.74 10.38 13.07
C VAL A 18 -13.15 9.95 13.48
N ALA A 19 -14.15 10.84 13.42
CA ALA A 19 -15.55 10.47 13.65
C ALA A 19 -16.13 9.57 12.55
N ARG A 20 -15.70 9.73 11.29
CA ARG A 20 -16.06 8.83 10.18
C ARG A 20 -15.41 7.45 10.34
N GLU A 21 -14.17 7.39 10.82
CA GLU A 21 -13.51 6.13 11.20
C GLU A 21 -14.16 5.49 12.44
N PHE A 22 -14.68 6.30 13.37
CA PHE A 22 -15.49 5.83 14.49
C PHE A 22 -16.91 5.40 14.06
N VAL A 23 -17.44 5.97 12.99
CA VAL A 23 -18.65 5.47 12.30
C VAL A 23 -18.31 4.18 11.56
N ASN A 24 -17.11 4.02 11.00
CA ASN A 24 -16.68 2.75 10.40
C ASN A 24 -16.68 1.61 11.43
N GLN A 25 -16.28 1.88 12.68
CA GLN A 25 -16.42 0.93 13.82
C GLN A 25 -17.86 0.41 13.99
N HIS A 26 -18.86 1.27 13.85
CA HIS A 26 -20.26 0.92 14.13
C HIS A 26 -21.06 0.54 12.89
N TRP A 27 -20.63 0.97 11.70
CA TRP A 27 -21.40 0.87 10.46
C TRP A 27 -20.88 -0.24 9.54
N TYR A 28 -19.56 -0.48 9.44
CA TYR A 28 -19.03 -1.26 8.29
C TYR A 28 -19.30 -2.77 8.31
N ILE A 29 -19.44 -3.40 9.48
CA ILE A 29 -19.11 -4.84 9.56
C ILE A 29 -20.31 -5.71 9.92
N ARG A 30 -21.34 -5.15 10.56
CA ARG A 30 -22.54 -5.92 10.87
C ARG A 30 -23.64 -5.80 9.81
N GLN A 31 -23.70 -4.75 8.96
CA GLN A 31 -24.91 -4.47 8.16
C GLN A 31 -24.74 -3.83 6.76
N VAL A 32 -23.56 -3.78 6.13
CA VAL A 32 -23.41 -3.09 4.81
C VAL A 32 -23.15 -4.08 3.66
N PRO A 33 -23.82 -3.94 2.50
CA PRO A 33 -23.57 -4.74 1.30
C PRO A 33 -22.11 -4.77 0.80
N ILE A 34 -21.31 -3.76 1.11
CA ILE A 34 -19.92 -3.66 0.65
C ILE A 34 -18.98 -4.65 1.36
N ALA A 35 -19.27 -5.03 2.61
CA ALA A 35 -18.48 -6.05 3.31
C ALA A 35 -18.57 -7.41 2.61
N TYR A 36 -19.74 -7.76 2.07
CA TYR A 36 -19.91 -8.95 1.23
C TYR A 36 -19.05 -8.88 -0.03
N GLN A 37 -19.05 -7.74 -0.73
CA GLN A 37 -18.24 -7.55 -1.94
C GLN A 37 -16.73 -7.61 -1.68
N ILE A 38 -16.27 -7.04 -0.55
CA ILE A 38 -14.85 -7.14 -0.15
C ILE A 38 -14.50 -8.59 0.16
N THR A 39 -15.40 -9.32 0.85
CA THR A 39 -15.21 -10.75 1.17
C THR A 39 -15.14 -11.61 -0.09
N GLU A 40 -16.00 -11.34 -1.09
CA GLU A 40 -15.93 -11.97 -2.42
C GLU A 40 -14.61 -11.66 -3.13
N THR A 41 -14.10 -10.43 -2.98
CA THR A 41 -12.81 -10.04 -3.55
C THR A 41 -11.65 -10.80 -2.89
N VAL A 42 -11.67 -10.97 -1.56
CA VAL A 42 -10.71 -11.81 -0.83
C VAL A 42 -10.79 -13.26 -1.29
N GLN A 43 -11.99 -13.82 -1.37
CA GLN A 43 -12.20 -15.19 -1.85
C GLN A 43 -11.62 -15.37 -3.27
N ARG A 44 -11.92 -14.44 -4.19
CA ARG A 44 -11.40 -14.47 -5.55
C ARG A 44 -9.87 -14.35 -5.59
N HIS A 45 -9.29 -13.49 -4.76
CA HIS A 45 -7.84 -13.35 -4.64
C HIS A 45 -7.17 -14.68 -4.26
N VAL A 46 -7.69 -15.36 -3.23
CA VAL A 46 -7.17 -16.66 -2.79
C VAL A 46 -7.38 -17.75 -3.84
N GLN A 47 -8.55 -17.80 -4.49
CA GLN A 47 -8.83 -18.75 -5.58
C GLN A 47 -7.84 -18.61 -6.73
N ILE A 48 -7.64 -17.38 -7.24
CA ILE A 48 -6.66 -17.13 -8.31
C ILE A 48 -5.24 -17.48 -7.84
N GLY A 49 -4.93 -17.24 -6.56
CA GLY A 49 -3.66 -17.63 -5.95
C GLY A 49 -3.40 -19.14 -6.06
N TRP A 50 -4.38 -19.96 -5.67
CA TRP A 50 -4.32 -21.41 -5.81
C TRP A 50 -4.22 -21.86 -7.27
N GLU A 51 -4.97 -21.23 -8.17
CA GLU A 51 -4.99 -21.61 -9.59
C GLU A 51 -3.72 -21.23 -10.35
N ARG A 52 -3.07 -20.11 -10.00
CA ARG A 52 -2.08 -19.46 -10.88
C ARG A 52 -0.77 -19.05 -10.22
N TYR A 53 -0.69 -19.08 -8.90
CA TYR A 53 0.49 -18.58 -8.18
C TYR A 53 1.15 -19.67 -7.32
N MET A 54 0.36 -20.51 -6.63
CA MET A 54 0.85 -21.45 -5.62
C MET A 54 0.99 -22.86 -6.21
N TYR A 55 2.19 -23.19 -6.69
CA TYR A 55 2.51 -24.51 -7.25
C TYR A 55 3.51 -25.31 -6.40
N ASP A 56 4.14 -24.67 -5.41
CA ASP A 56 5.07 -25.29 -4.48
C ASP A 56 5.05 -24.61 -3.09
N ALA A 57 5.83 -25.12 -2.14
CA ALA A 57 5.90 -24.57 -0.79
C ALA A 57 6.48 -23.14 -0.76
N ALA A 58 7.39 -22.78 -1.68
CA ALA A 58 8.02 -21.47 -1.70
C ALA A 58 7.05 -20.39 -2.17
N SER A 59 6.35 -20.64 -3.28
CA SER A 59 5.30 -19.79 -3.85
C SER A 59 4.09 -19.68 -2.91
N TYR A 60 3.68 -20.76 -2.24
CA TYR A 60 2.66 -20.72 -1.19
C TYR A 60 3.05 -19.79 -0.04
N ARG A 61 4.27 -19.91 0.49
CA ARG A 61 4.77 -19.01 1.54
C ARG A 61 4.81 -17.56 1.08
N ARG A 62 5.35 -17.32 -0.13
CA ARG A 62 5.43 -15.98 -0.73
C ARG A 62 4.05 -15.36 -0.90
N PHE A 63 3.05 -16.15 -1.30
CA PHE A 63 1.67 -15.70 -1.41
C PHE A 63 1.11 -15.26 -0.04
N ASN A 64 1.37 -16.04 1.01
CA ASN A 64 0.97 -15.70 2.37
C ASN A 64 1.65 -14.43 2.90
N ASP A 65 2.79 -14.02 2.34
CA ASP A 65 3.53 -12.81 2.69
C ASP A 65 3.20 -11.58 1.83
N LEU A 66 2.26 -11.72 0.91
CA LEU A 66 1.83 -10.64 0.03
C LEU A 66 1.14 -9.52 0.81
N ARG A 67 1.58 -8.29 0.54
CA ARG A 67 1.01 -7.03 1.03
C ARG A 67 0.85 -5.99 -0.08
N GLY A 68 0.76 -6.46 -1.33
CA GLY A 68 0.59 -5.66 -2.55
C GLY A 68 1.54 -6.05 -3.69
N GLN A 69 2.53 -6.91 -3.44
CA GLN A 69 3.53 -7.27 -4.46
C GLN A 69 2.90 -7.95 -5.67
N TRP A 70 1.79 -8.68 -5.50
CA TRP A 70 1.18 -9.38 -6.63
C TRP A 70 0.36 -8.43 -7.51
N ALA A 71 -0.41 -7.53 -6.91
CA ALA A 71 -1.12 -6.45 -7.60
C ALA A 71 -0.15 -5.53 -8.35
N LEU A 72 1.05 -5.31 -7.80
CA LEU A 72 2.08 -4.47 -8.41
C LEU A 72 3.04 -5.21 -9.34
N ARG A 73 2.83 -6.50 -9.63
CA ARG A 73 3.79 -7.31 -10.42
C ARG A 73 4.09 -6.73 -11.82
N ARG A 74 3.14 -5.99 -12.40
CA ARG A 74 3.27 -5.34 -13.72
C ARG A 74 3.75 -3.88 -13.62
N HIS A 75 3.92 -3.35 -12.41
CA HIS A 75 4.22 -1.94 -12.14
C HIS A 75 5.42 -1.81 -11.20
N ARG A 76 6.61 -2.22 -11.67
CA ARG A 76 7.85 -2.29 -10.86
C ARG A 76 8.16 -0.99 -10.11
N ARG A 77 7.88 0.18 -10.68
CA ARG A 77 8.06 1.50 -10.05
C ARG A 77 7.26 1.65 -8.75
N LEU A 78 6.05 1.10 -8.70
CA LEU A 78 5.18 1.14 -7.52
C LEU A 78 5.66 0.20 -6.42
N GLY A 79 6.39 -0.88 -6.75
CA GLY A 79 6.85 -1.87 -5.78
C GLY A 79 7.71 -1.28 -4.65
N ARG A 80 8.49 -0.21 -4.94
CA ARG A 80 9.31 0.50 -3.95
C ARG A 80 8.48 1.10 -2.80
N SER A 81 7.20 1.42 -3.06
CA SER A 81 6.30 1.97 -2.03
C SER A 81 5.98 0.97 -0.92
N LEU A 82 6.11 -0.34 -1.21
CA LEU A 82 5.91 -1.41 -0.24
C LEU A 82 7.17 -1.67 0.58
N ASN A 83 8.34 -1.11 0.25
CA ASN A 83 9.60 -1.32 0.97
C ASN A 83 9.71 -0.44 2.22
N LYS A 84 8.66 -0.43 3.04
CA LYS A 84 8.58 0.25 4.34
C LYS A 84 8.02 -0.73 5.39
N PRO A 85 8.15 -0.40 6.69
CA PRO A 85 7.36 -1.06 7.74
C PRO A 85 5.87 -1.04 7.36
N PHE A 86 5.15 -2.13 7.64
CA PHE A 86 3.79 -2.32 7.11
C PHE A 86 2.80 -1.25 7.59
N ASP A 87 2.87 -0.86 8.86
CA ASP A 87 2.09 0.25 9.42
C ASP A 87 2.33 1.59 8.70
N VAL A 88 3.56 1.88 8.29
CA VAL A 88 3.92 3.04 7.46
C VAL A 88 3.39 2.88 6.03
N SER A 89 3.51 1.68 5.45
CA SER A 89 2.96 1.41 4.12
C SER A 89 1.45 1.64 4.08
N VAL A 90 0.70 1.17 5.09
CA VAL A 90 -0.75 1.40 5.22
C VAL A 90 -1.06 2.89 5.22
N LEU A 91 -0.34 3.69 6.01
CA LEU A 91 -0.56 5.13 6.05
C LEU A 91 -0.23 5.84 4.72
N ILE A 92 0.89 5.50 4.09
CA ILE A 92 1.31 6.04 2.79
C ILE A 92 0.28 5.72 1.71
N TRP A 93 -0.12 4.45 1.61
CA TRP A 93 -1.10 3.98 0.62
C TRP A 93 -2.48 4.58 0.88
N HIS A 94 -2.88 4.76 2.14
CA HIS A 94 -4.16 5.39 2.49
C HIS A 94 -4.23 6.83 1.98
N ILE A 95 -3.19 7.61 2.26
CA ILE A 95 -3.10 8.99 1.77
C ILE A 95 -3.04 8.99 0.23
N ALA A 96 -2.20 8.17 -0.40
CA ALA A 96 -2.10 8.11 -1.85
C ALA A 96 -3.44 7.75 -2.52
N THR A 97 -4.21 6.83 -1.92
CA THR A 97 -5.56 6.45 -2.39
C THR A 97 -6.52 7.65 -2.34
N ASP A 98 -6.48 8.44 -1.26
CA ASP A 98 -7.23 9.70 -1.16
C ASP A 98 -6.81 10.69 -2.26
N LEU A 99 -5.50 10.88 -2.46
CA LEU A 99 -4.96 11.80 -3.46
C LEU A 99 -5.39 11.40 -4.87
N CYS A 100 -5.37 10.11 -5.22
CA CYS A 100 -5.85 9.62 -6.51
C CYS A 100 -7.37 9.82 -6.67
N PHE A 101 -8.17 9.61 -5.63
CA PHE A 101 -9.62 9.78 -5.68
C PHE A 101 -10.04 11.24 -5.93
N TYR A 102 -9.40 12.17 -5.21
CA TYR A 102 -9.67 13.60 -5.30
C TYR A 102 -8.81 14.32 -6.36
N HIS A 103 -8.03 13.57 -7.15
CA HIS A 103 -7.20 14.18 -8.18
C HIS A 103 -8.07 14.91 -9.22
N PRO A 104 -7.67 16.10 -9.71
CA PRO A 104 -8.44 16.85 -10.71
C PRO A 104 -8.71 16.09 -12.00
N ASN A 105 -7.80 15.18 -12.37
CA ASN A 105 -7.90 14.35 -13.58
C ASN A 105 -8.69 13.05 -13.38
N THR A 106 -9.24 12.78 -12.19
CA THR A 106 -10.03 11.57 -11.93
C THR A 106 -11.50 11.80 -12.30
N SER A 107 -12.02 11.01 -13.24
CA SER A 107 -13.38 11.18 -13.77
C SER A 107 -14.47 10.87 -12.74
N PRO A 108 -15.65 11.51 -12.82
CA PRO A 108 -16.78 11.20 -11.94
C PRO A 108 -17.26 9.75 -12.04
N GLN A 109 -17.16 9.14 -13.22
CA GLN A 109 -17.51 7.74 -13.48
C GLN A 109 -16.56 6.80 -12.75
N CYS A 110 -15.26 7.07 -12.83
CA CYS A 110 -14.24 6.34 -12.09
C CYS A 110 -14.47 6.39 -10.58
N ARG A 111 -14.86 7.55 -10.01
CA ARG A 111 -15.19 7.69 -8.59
C ARG A 111 -16.38 6.80 -8.15
N GLN A 112 -17.24 6.41 -9.08
CA GLN A 112 -18.41 5.56 -8.83
C GLN A 112 -18.14 4.08 -9.13
N GLY A 113 -16.99 3.75 -9.72
CA GLY A 113 -16.59 2.38 -10.05
C GLY A 113 -16.49 1.50 -8.82
N GLU A 114 -16.82 0.21 -8.98
CA GLU A 114 -16.83 -0.71 -7.85
C GLU A 114 -15.43 -0.93 -7.26
N ALA A 115 -14.39 -1.01 -8.11
CA ALA A 115 -13.02 -1.14 -7.64
C ALA A 115 -12.57 0.06 -6.81
N THR A 116 -12.95 1.26 -7.25
CA THR A 116 -12.76 2.50 -6.51
C THR A 116 -13.42 2.44 -5.14
N ARG A 117 -14.70 2.07 -5.08
CA ARG A 117 -15.44 1.95 -3.82
C ARG A 117 -14.81 0.92 -2.89
N ARG A 118 -14.55 -0.31 -3.37
CA ARG A 118 -13.92 -1.36 -2.55
C ARG A 118 -12.53 -0.93 -2.06
N GLY A 119 -11.68 -0.38 -2.93
CA GLY A 119 -10.35 0.10 -2.56
C GLY A 119 -10.41 1.20 -1.50
N ARG A 120 -11.33 2.16 -1.64
CA ARG A 120 -11.57 3.22 -0.65
C ARG A 120 -12.01 2.66 0.70
N GLU A 121 -12.93 1.71 0.71
CA GLU A 121 -13.44 1.19 1.98
C GLU A 121 -12.45 0.28 2.70
N ILE A 122 -11.71 -0.56 1.98
CA ILE A 122 -10.61 -1.31 2.59
C ILE A 122 -9.56 -0.33 3.13
N SER A 123 -9.19 0.70 2.36
CA SER A 123 -8.26 1.75 2.79
C SER A 123 -8.70 2.45 4.09
N ASN A 124 -9.96 2.87 4.18
CA ASN A 124 -10.53 3.50 5.39
C ASN A 124 -10.48 2.51 6.56
N TYR A 125 -10.93 1.27 6.35
CA TYR A 125 -10.91 0.24 7.36
C TYR A 125 -9.51 -0.05 7.91
N MET A 126 -8.51 -0.13 7.04
CA MET A 126 -7.11 -0.33 7.42
C MET A 126 -6.55 0.86 8.21
N LEU A 127 -6.94 2.10 7.87
CA LEU A 127 -6.63 3.27 8.68
C LEU A 127 -7.32 3.19 10.05
N TYR A 128 -8.60 2.80 10.11
CA TYR A 128 -9.31 2.58 11.37
C TYR A 128 -8.56 1.59 12.27
N LEU A 129 -8.08 0.46 11.73
CA LEU A 129 -7.26 -0.48 12.50
C LEU A 129 -5.98 0.20 13.01
N LEU A 130 -5.27 0.96 12.17
CA LEU A 130 -4.06 1.67 12.58
C LEU A 130 -4.31 2.65 13.75
N LEU A 131 -5.48 3.30 13.80
CA LEU A 131 -5.80 4.32 14.80
C LEU A 131 -6.43 3.77 16.08
N SER A 132 -7.35 2.82 15.93
CA SER A 132 -8.25 2.38 17.01
C SER A 132 -7.91 1.00 17.53
N HIS A 133 -7.37 0.12 16.67
CA HIS A 133 -7.01 -1.27 17.01
C HIS A 133 -5.64 -1.66 16.44
N PRO A 134 -4.57 -0.90 16.74
CA PRO A 134 -3.24 -1.14 16.17
C PRO A 134 -2.72 -2.55 16.48
N GLU A 135 -3.16 -3.16 17.59
CA GLU A 135 -2.87 -4.54 17.98
C GLU A 135 -3.44 -5.59 17.01
N MET A 136 -4.51 -5.26 16.28
CA MET A 136 -5.12 -6.12 15.27
C MET A 136 -4.57 -5.87 13.85
N LEU A 137 -3.94 -4.72 13.60
CA LEU A 137 -3.33 -4.45 12.28
C LEU A 137 -2.12 -5.38 12.02
N MET A 138 -1.18 -5.41 12.95
CA MET A 138 -0.03 -6.32 12.98
C MET A 138 0.63 -6.29 14.35
N LEU A 139 1.51 -7.26 14.62
CA LEU A 139 2.39 -7.19 15.79
C LEU A 139 3.33 -5.98 15.72
N GLY A 140 3.34 -5.15 16.77
CA GLY A 140 4.27 -4.03 16.90
C GLY A 140 3.88 -2.76 16.13
N THR A 141 2.63 -2.65 15.66
CA THR A 141 2.09 -1.43 15.05
C THR A 141 2.31 -0.20 15.93
N ARG A 142 2.80 0.87 15.32
CA ARG A 142 3.03 2.15 16.00
C ARG A 142 1.82 3.07 15.88
N SER A 143 1.14 3.33 17.00
CA SER A 143 -0.08 4.15 17.05
C SER A 143 0.17 5.66 16.88
N ASP A 144 1.41 6.13 17.06
CA ASP A 144 1.80 7.53 16.96
C ASP A 144 2.10 8.00 15.52
N LEU A 145 2.22 7.07 14.56
CA LEU A 145 2.53 7.36 13.15
C LEU A 145 1.57 8.38 12.53
N PHE A 146 0.28 8.22 12.81
CA PHE A 146 -0.72 9.13 12.28
C PHE A 146 -0.57 10.55 12.86
N THR A 147 -0.28 10.66 14.16
CA THR A 147 -0.03 11.97 14.79
C THR A 147 1.20 12.65 14.18
N LEU A 148 2.27 11.89 13.91
CA LEU A 148 3.47 12.41 13.26
C LEU A 148 3.19 12.93 11.84
N ALA A 149 2.52 12.12 11.01
CA ALA A 149 2.16 12.53 9.64
C ALA A 149 1.21 13.74 9.62
N SER A 150 0.28 13.79 10.58
CA SER A 150 -0.65 14.93 10.70
C SER A 150 0.06 16.20 11.14
N GLY A 151 1.07 16.09 11.99
CA GLY A 151 1.95 17.20 12.34
C GLY A 151 2.68 17.79 11.14
N GLU A 152 3.13 16.95 10.20
CA GLU A 152 3.72 17.41 8.93
C GLU A 152 2.72 18.22 8.11
N ILE A 153 1.50 17.71 7.93
CA ILE A 153 0.44 18.41 7.18
C ILE A 153 0.12 19.76 7.82
N VAL A 154 -0.10 19.80 9.14
CA VAL A 154 -0.45 21.03 9.87
C VAL A 154 0.66 22.08 9.77
N LYS A 155 1.94 21.65 9.83
CA LYS A 155 3.09 22.57 9.71
C LYS A 155 3.16 23.26 8.36
N HIS A 156 2.76 22.57 7.29
CA HIS A 156 2.84 23.08 5.92
C HIS A 156 1.52 23.65 5.39
N SER A 157 0.41 23.39 6.08
CA SER A 157 -0.93 23.89 5.73
C SER A 157 -1.03 25.40 5.90
N LYS A 158 -1.57 26.08 4.88
CA LYS A 158 -1.86 27.52 4.91
C LYS A 158 -3.34 27.82 5.17
N ALA A 159 -4.20 26.80 5.19
CA ALA A 159 -5.64 26.96 5.27
C ALA A 159 -6.17 27.23 6.69
N SER A 160 -7.21 28.05 6.78
CA SER A 160 -8.02 28.25 8.00
C SER A 160 -8.89 27.01 8.26
N THR A 161 -8.94 26.55 9.50
CA THR A 161 -9.46 25.24 9.93
C THR A 161 -10.97 25.02 9.79
N VAL A 162 -11.70 26.03 9.32
CA VAL A 162 -13.16 26.12 9.45
C VAL A 162 -13.92 25.52 8.26
N ASP A 163 -13.30 25.40 7.07
CA ASP A 163 -13.95 24.92 5.83
C ASP A 163 -13.15 23.83 5.07
N MET A 164 -12.30 23.10 5.78
CA MET A 164 -11.45 22.08 5.14
C MET A 164 -12.26 20.81 4.85
N THR A 165 -12.40 20.45 3.57
CA THR A 165 -12.94 19.17 3.09
C THR A 165 -11.82 18.20 2.71
N ASP A 166 -12.12 16.91 2.55
CA ASP A 166 -11.14 15.90 2.12
C ASP A 166 -10.55 16.24 0.74
N GLU A 167 -11.37 16.79 -0.17
CA GLU A 167 -10.94 17.22 -1.51
C GLU A 167 -10.02 18.44 -1.45
N ILE A 168 -10.31 19.41 -0.58
CA ILE A 168 -9.44 20.57 -0.37
C ILE A 168 -8.10 20.14 0.23
N LEU A 169 -8.13 19.26 1.24
CA LEU A 169 -6.94 18.73 1.88
C LEU A 169 -6.06 17.94 0.89
N ALA A 170 -6.68 17.07 0.08
CA ALA A 170 -5.96 16.32 -0.95
C ALA A 170 -5.29 17.26 -1.96
N ARG A 171 -5.99 18.30 -2.40
CA ARG A 171 -5.43 19.31 -3.31
C ARG A 171 -4.28 20.09 -2.68
N GLU A 172 -4.38 20.42 -1.39
CA GLU A 172 -3.30 21.09 -0.68
C GLU A 172 -2.06 20.18 -0.63
N ILE A 173 -2.21 18.93 -0.20
CA ILE A 173 -1.12 17.94 -0.14
C ILE A 173 -0.44 17.74 -1.50
N LEU A 174 -1.21 17.67 -2.59
CA LEU A 174 -0.67 17.55 -3.95
C LEU A 174 0.25 18.72 -4.32
N THR A 175 -0.01 19.92 -3.79
CA THR A 175 0.74 21.16 -4.09
C THR A 175 1.80 21.51 -3.04
N MET A 176 1.92 20.75 -1.96
CA MET A 176 2.87 21.03 -0.89
C MET A 176 4.32 20.86 -1.39
N PRO A 177 5.22 21.83 -1.14
CA PRO A 177 6.65 21.62 -1.29
C PRO A 177 7.10 20.64 -0.21
N THR A 178 7.18 19.36 -0.57
CA THR A 178 7.50 18.31 0.38
C THR A 178 9.01 18.17 0.52
N SER A 179 9.50 18.20 1.76
CA SER A 179 10.88 17.80 2.04
C SER A 179 11.06 16.33 1.71
N SER A 180 12.13 15.98 1.02
CA SER A 180 12.45 14.60 0.66
C SER A 180 12.49 13.70 1.90
N GLY A 181 11.65 12.66 1.96
CA GLY A 181 11.79 11.56 2.92
C GLY A 181 10.66 11.36 3.95
N GLY A 182 9.61 12.18 4.00
CA GLY A 182 8.48 12.04 4.94
C GLY A 182 7.32 11.15 4.44
N VAL A 183 6.34 10.84 5.31
CA VAL A 183 5.14 10.06 4.93
C VAL A 183 4.35 10.78 3.83
N ILE A 184 4.19 12.10 3.96
CA ILE A 184 3.47 12.91 2.98
C ILE A 184 4.20 12.95 1.63
N TYR A 185 5.53 13.08 1.64
CA TYR A 185 6.36 13.01 0.43
C TYR A 185 6.18 11.66 -0.29
N ASN A 186 6.30 10.56 0.44
CA ASN A 186 6.16 9.22 -0.12
C ASN A 186 4.75 8.98 -0.67
N ALA A 187 3.71 9.46 0.02
CA ALA A 187 2.32 9.34 -0.43
C ALA A 187 2.03 10.17 -1.68
N ASN A 188 2.54 11.41 -1.76
CA ASN A 188 2.40 12.24 -2.96
C ASN A 188 3.17 11.63 -4.14
N SER A 189 4.41 11.18 -3.93
CA SER A 189 5.19 10.46 -4.95
C SER A 189 4.49 9.20 -5.44
N LEU A 190 3.92 8.39 -4.53
CA LEU A 190 3.13 7.22 -4.90
C LEU A 190 1.88 7.60 -5.72
N ALA A 191 1.13 8.62 -5.29
CA ALA A 191 -0.04 9.10 -6.01
C ALA A 191 0.31 9.57 -7.42
N GLN A 192 1.42 10.30 -7.60
CA GLN A 192 1.88 10.72 -8.92
C GLN A 192 2.15 9.53 -9.84
N VAL A 193 2.86 8.51 -9.36
CA VAL A 193 3.14 7.29 -10.15
C VAL A 193 1.86 6.51 -10.45
N LEU A 194 0.88 6.46 -9.53
CA LEU A 194 -0.43 5.86 -9.79
C LEU A 194 -1.22 6.64 -10.85
N MET A 195 -1.14 7.97 -10.83
CA MET A 195 -1.81 8.83 -11.82
C MET A 195 -1.19 8.75 -13.23
N GLU A 196 0.05 8.28 -13.36
CA GLU A 196 0.67 7.95 -14.67
C GLU A 196 -0.04 6.76 -15.36
N LEU A 197 -0.75 5.90 -14.62
CA LEU A 197 -1.61 4.87 -15.21
C LEU A 197 -2.83 5.54 -15.84
N VAL A 198 -2.78 5.79 -17.15
CA VAL A 198 -3.81 6.55 -17.89
C VAL A 198 -5.17 5.85 -17.84
N ASP A 199 -5.18 4.52 -17.88
CA ASP A 199 -6.41 3.74 -17.69
C ASP A 199 -6.84 3.78 -16.22
N GLU A 200 -7.93 4.52 -15.95
CA GLU A 200 -8.51 4.65 -14.63
C GLU A 200 -9.02 3.32 -14.07
N VAL A 201 -9.48 2.40 -14.92
CA VAL A 201 -9.95 1.08 -14.49
C VAL A 201 -8.76 0.27 -13.99
N GLU A 202 -7.68 0.18 -14.79
CA GLU A 202 -6.44 -0.47 -14.40
C GLU A 202 -5.89 0.13 -13.10
N ARG A 203 -5.84 1.46 -12.99
CA ARG A 203 -5.35 2.15 -11.80
C ARG A 203 -6.09 1.72 -10.53
N TRP A 204 -7.42 1.70 -10.57
CA TRP A 204 -8.21 1.34 -9.39
C TRP A 204 -8.26 -0.15 -9.12
N ASP A 205 -8.13 -1.01 -10.14
CA ASP A 205 -7.92 -2.44 -9.95
C ASP A 205 -6.59 -2.73 -9.23
N VAL A 206 -5.53 -2.00 -9.58
CA VAL A 206 -4.23 -2.06 -8.89
C VAL A 206 -4.35 -1.60 -7.44
N ILE A 207 -4.96 -0.44 -7.20
CA ILE A 207 -5.17 0.10 -5.84
C ILE A 207 -5.98 -0.88 -5.00
N GLN A 208 -7.11 -1.38 -5.52
CA GLN A 208 -7.94 -2.36 -4.84
C GLN A 208 -7.15 -3.65 -4.55
N GLY A 209 -6.38 -4.15 -5.51
CA GLY A 209 -5.57 -5.36 -5.35
C GLY A 209 -4.55 -5.24 -4.22
N VAL A 210 -3.85 -4.10 -4.13
CA VAL A 210 -2.92 -3.84 -3.02
C VAL A 210 -3.64 -3.84 -1.69
N TRP A 211 -4.80 -3.20 -1.60
CA TRP A 211 -5.59 -3.18 -0.37
C TRP A 211 -6.10 -4.55 0.05
N VAL A 212 -6.52 -5.39 -0.89
CA VAL A 212 -6.92 -6.78 -0.63
C VAL A 212 -5.74 -7.58 -0.06
N GLU A 213 -4.55 -7.46 -0.66
CA GLU A 213 -3.34 -8.10 -0.13
C GLU A 213 -2.99 -7.59 1.28
N MET A 214 -3.02 -6.28 1.53
CA MET A 214 -2.75 -5.72 2.86
C MET A 214 -3.76 -6.17 3.92
N LEU A 215 -5.04 -6.29 3.54
CA LEU A 215 -6.11 -6.78 4.41
C LEU A 215 -5.88 -8.25 4.79
N CYS A 216 -5.58 -9.10 3.80
CA CYS A 216 -5.25 -10.51 4.01
C CYS A 216 -3.98 -10.67 4.87
N TYR A 217 -2.95 -9.88 4.58
CA TYR A 217 -1.72 -9.83 5.37
C TYR A 217 -2.04 -9.51 6.83
N SER A 218 -2.78 -8.45 7.11
CA SER A 218 -3.16 -8.05 8.47
C SER A 218 -3.95 -9.13 9.20
N ALA A 219 -4.92 -9.75 8.52
CA ALA A 219 -5.69 -10.86 9.06
C ALA A 219 -4.80 -12.05 9.41
N SER A 220 -3.79 -12.35 8.59
CA SER A 220 -2.82 -13.42 8.85
C SER A 220 -1.82 -13.07 9.95
N GLN A 221 -1.50 -11.78 10.17
CA GLN A 221 -0.50 -11.33 11.15
C GLN A 221 -1.10 -10.97 12.51
N CYS A 222 -2.42 -10.85 12.61
CA CYS A 222 -3.10 -10.59 13.86
C CYS A 222 -3.04 -11.82 14.78
N ARG A 223 -2.94 -11.59 16.09
CA ARG A 223 -2.86 -12.67 17.08
C ARG A 223 -4.20 -13.37 17.19
N GLY A 224 -4.21 -14.70 17.09
CA GLY A 224 -5.45 -15.51 17.14
C GLY A 224 -6.34 -15.22 18.35
N TYR A 225 -5.78 -14.90 19.51
CA TYR A 225 -6.60 -14.55 20.68
C TYR A 225 -7.35 -13.21 20.53
N LEU A 226 -6.82 -12.26 19.75
CA LEU A 226 -7.50 -10.98 19.46
C LEU A 226 -8.70 -11.23 18.55
N HIS A 227 -8.56 -12.11 17.55
CA HIS A 227 -9.70 -12.58 16.75
C HIS A 227 -10.77 -13.24 17.62
N ALA A 228 -10.36 -14.16 18.50
CA ALA A 228 -11.28 -14.85 19.41
C ALA A 228 -11.98 -13.89 20.38
N LYS A 229 -11.25 -12.94 20.96
CA LYS A 229 -11.80 -11.90 21.85
C LYS A 229 -12.85 -11.07 21.12
N SER A 230 -12.49 -10.58 19.93
CA SER A 230 -13.37 -9.78 19.08
C SER A 230 -14.68 -10.49 18.75
N LEU A 231 -14.64 -11.80 18.45
CA LEU A 231 -15.85 -12.60 18.19
C LEU A 231 -16.80 -12.62 19.39
N GLY A 232 -16.29 -12.58 20.62
CA GLY A 232 -17.10 -12.49 21.85
C GLY A 232 -17.68 -11.10 22.12
N GLU A 233 -17.10 -10.03 21.56
CA GLU A 233 -17.48 -8.62 21.80
C GLU A 233 -18.33 -7.99 20.70
N GLY A 234 -18.55 -8.69 19.59
CA GLY A 234 -19.32 -8.15 18.47
C GLY A 234 -18.92 -8.67 17.10
N GLY A 235 -17.73 -9.23 16.96
CA GLY A 235 -17.12 -9.60 15.69
C GLY A 235 -16.53 -8.39 14.96
N GLU A 236 -15.21 -8.44 14.75
CA GLU A 236 -14.42 -7.53 13.92
C GLU A 236 -14.30 -8.12 12.52
N TYR A 237 -14.29 -7.29 11.49
CA TYR A 237 -14.29 -7.76 10.10
C TYR A 237 -13.01 -8.48 9.75
N LEU A 238 -11.89 -8.02 10.30
CA LEU A 238 -10.62 -8.70 10.17
C LEU A 238 -10.70 -10.15 10.66
N SER A 239 -11.51 -10.45 11.67
CA SER A 239 -11.75 -11.82 12.13
C SER A 239 -12.55 -12.64 11.11
N THR A 240 -13.50 -12.03 10.40
CA THR A 240 -14.20 -12.67 9.27
C THR A 240 -13.23 -12.98 8.13
N VAL A 241 -12.38 -12.03 7.76
CA VAL A 241 -11.34 -12.23 6.74
C VAL A 241 -10.37 -13.33 7.17
N TRP A 242 -9.94 -13.33 8.43
CA TRP A 242 -9.06 -14.34 9.01
C TRP A 242 -9.68 -15.75 8.98
N LEU A 243 -10.98 -15.88 9.30
CA LEU A 243 -11.69 -17.15 9.22
C LEU A 243 -11.81 -17.64 7.77
N LEU A 244 -12.14 -16.76 6.82
CA LEU A 244 -12.18 -17.10 5.40
C LEU A 244 -10.79 -17.53 4.90
N TRP A 245 -9.75 -16.75 5.21
CA TRP A 245 -8.36 -17.04 4.86
C TRP A 245 -7.94 -18.42 5.38
N SER A 246 -8.19 -18.70 6.66
CA SER A 246 -7.87 -19.98 7.29
C SER A 246 -8.68 -21.14 6.67
N PHE A 247 -9.97 -20.93 6.41
CA PHE A 247 -10.85 -21.93 5.78
C PHE A 247 -10.38 -22.31 4.38
N MET A 248 -9.78 -21.36 3.65
CA MET A 248 -9.22 -21.57 2.31
C MET A 248 -7.81 -22.16 2.32
N GLY A 249 -7.34 -22.66 3.46
CA GLY A 249 -6.07 -23.36 3.60
C GLY A 249 -4.85 -22.43 3.60
N MET A 250 -5.04 -21.14 3.91
CA MET A 250 -3.98 -20.16 4.00
C MET A 250 -3.42 -20.07 5.43
N GLU A 251 -2.20 -19.57 5.57
CA GLU A 251 -1.49 -19.54 6.85
C GLU A 251 -1.95 -18.39 7.73
N ALA A 252 -2.20 -18.69 8.99
CA ALA A 252 -2.31 -17.71 10.06
C ALA A 252 -0.98 -17.53 10.81
N LEU A 253 -0.91 -16.52 11.67
CA LEU A 253 0.27 -16.21 12.48
C LEU A 253 0.75 -17.43 13.28
N ALA A 254 -0.18 -18.22 13.83
CA ALA A 254 0.15 -19.41 14.62
C ALA A 254 0.86 -20.48 13.79
N ASP A 255 0.47 -20.68 12.53
CA ASP A 255 1.08 -21.68 11.65
C ASP A 255 2.54 -21.33 11.34
N ARG A 256 2.84 -20.04 11.25
CA ARG A 256 4.19 -19.52 10.99
C ARG A 256 5.14 -19.77 12.14
N HIS A 257 4.67 -19.66 13.38
CA HIS A 257 5.47 -19.92 14.57
C HIS A 257 5.83 -21.40 14.75
N HIS A 258 5.00 -22.32 14.25
CA HIS A 258 5.26 -23.76 14.34
C HIS A 258 6.16 -24.30 13.22
N ARG A 259 6.63 -23.45 12.30
CA ARG A 259 7.54 -23.86 11.23
C ARG A 259 8.92 -24.19 11.78
N SER A 260 9.44 -25.34 11.43
CA SER A 260 10.89 -25.55 11.41
C SER A 260 11.48 -24.72 10.28
N SER A 261 12.54 -23.97 10.55
CA SER A 261 13.29 -23.22 9.54
C SER A 261 13.79 -24.21 8.48
N GLN A 262 13.22 -24.22 7.27
CA GLN A 262 13.84 -24.94 6.16
C GLN A 262 15.13 -24.18 5.77
N PRO A 263 16.25 -24.89 5.51
CA PRO A 263 17.45 -24.25 4.97
C PRO A 263 17.15 -23.61 3.61
N PRO A 264 17.87 -22.56 3.21
CA PRO A 264 17.67 -21.92 1.91
C PRO A 264 17.82 -22.97 0.80
N GLN A 265 16.84 -23.04 -0.11
CA GLN A 265 17.04 -23.75 -1.37
C GLN A 265 18.07 -22.96 -2.18
N GLU A 266 19.09 -23.65 -2.67
CA GLU A 266 20.09 -23.10 -3.59
C GLU A 266 19.38 -22.40 -4.75
N VAL A 267 19.63 -21.11 -4.89
CA VAL A 267 19.19 -20.34 -6.05
C VAL A 267 19.97 -20.89 -7.23
N GLY A 268 19.27 -21.58 -8.14
CA GLY A 268 19.81 -21.83 -9.47
C GLY A 268 20.10 -20.47 -10.10
N GLU A 269 21.34 -20.29 -10.54
CA GLU A 269 21.85 -19.10 -11.22
C GLU A 269 20.87 -18.69 -12.33
N GLU A 270 20.13 -17.60 -12.12
CA GLU A 270 19.52 -16.85 -13.22
C GLU A 270 20.67 -16.05 -13.84
N GLU A 271 21.15 -16.49 -15.00
CA GLU A 271 22.12 -15.76 -15.83
C GLU A 271 21.55 -14.38 -16.15
N GLU A 272 22.13 -13.34 -15.54
CA GLU A 272 21.94 -11.95 -15.98
C GLU A 272 22.71 -11.79 -17.29
N GLU A 273 22.01 -11.85 -18.44
CA GLU A 273 22.55 -11.33 -19.70
C GLU A 273 22.64 -9.80 -19.59
N GLU A 274 23.85 -9.29 -19.32
CA GLU A 274 24.19 -7.89 -19.50
C GLU A 274 24.26 -7.60 -21.02
N GLU A 275 23.24 -6.89 -21.55
CA GLU A 275 23.36 -6.21 -22.84
C GLU A 275 24.29 -5.01 -22.66
N GLU A 276 25.56 -5.13 -23.07
CA GLU A 276 26.48 -3.99 -23.21
C GLU A 276 25.97 -3.04 -24.31
N GLU A 277 25.59 -1.82 -23.92
CA GLU A 277 25.35 -0.70 -24.81
C GLU A 277 26.69 -0.26 -25.46
N GLU A 278 26.83 -0.41 -26.78
CA GLU A 278 27.89 0.26 -27.55
C GLU A 278 27.61 1.78 -27.59
N GLU A 279 28.18 2.53 -26.65
CA GLU A 279 28.37 3.97 -26.80
C GLU A 279 29.59 4.23 -27.71
N GLY A 280 29.31 4.80 -28.88
CA GLY A 280 30.32 5.27 -29.81
C GLY A 280 31.00 6.53 -29.30
N ASP A 281 32.34 6.53 -29.34
CA ASP A 281 33.15 7.74 -29.27
C ASP A 281 33.93 7.90 -30.59
N GLU A 282 33.41 8.77 -31.46
CA GLU A 282 34.22 9.55 -32.39
C GLU A 282 35.07 10.53 -31.57
N LEU A 283 36.39 10.59 -31.80
CA LEU A 283 37.09 11.86 -32.12
C LEU A 283 38.62 11.74 -32.24
N ILE A 284 39.11 12.30 -33.36
CA ILE A 284 40.41 12.97 -33.59
C ILE A 284 41.58 12.07 -34.04
N SER A 285 41.71 11.96 -35.37
CA SER A 285 42.99 11.77 -36.05
C SER A 285 43.47 13.11 -36.59
N MET A 286 44.51 13.68 -35.98
CA MET A 286 45.27 14.83 -36.52
C MET A 286 46.77 14.50 -36.53
N ASP A 287 47.37 14.69 -37.70
CA ASP A 287 48.78 15.01 -38.01
C ASP A 287 49.83 13.89 -38.31
N LEU A 288 49.94 13.56 -39.62
CA LEU A 288 51.08 13.75 -40.57
C LEU A 288 52.53 13.24 -40.22
N PRO A 289 53.55 13.35 -41.11
CA PRO A 289 54.03 12.27 -41.98
C PRO A 289 55.52 11.88 -41.75
N PHE A 290 55.92 10.64 -42.04
CA PHE A 290 57.35 10.25 -42.08
C PHE A 290 57.91 10.13 -43.52
N PRO A 291 59.17 10.56 -43.76
CA PRO A 291 59.71 10.82 -45.09
C PRO A 291 60.34 9.60 -45.75
N ARG A 292 60.38 9.65 -47.09
CA ARG A 292 61.13 8.73 -47.96
C ARG A 292 62.62 8.78 -47.65
N GLN A 293 63.24 7.60 -47.58
CA GLN A 293 64.63 7.42 -47.98
C GLN A 293 64.72 6.34 -49.05
N SER A 294 65.32 6.76 -50.17
CA SER A 294 65.81 5.97 -51.29
C SER A 294 67.20 5.42 -50.99
N GLN A 295 67.49 4.18 -51.41
CA GLN A 295 68.75 3.68 -52.02
C GLN A 295 68.65 2.13 -52.16
N SER A 296 68.46 1.60 -53.38
CA SER A 296 69.48 1.12 -54.34
C SER A 296 70.14 -0.22 -53.98
N MET A 297 69.75 -1.31 -54.65
CA MET A 297 70.51 -1.99 -55.73
C MET A 297 69.63 -3.05 -56.39
#